data_AF-G0MHD7-F1
#
_entry.id   AF-G0MHD7-F1
#
_cell.length_a   1.000
_cell.length_b   1.000
_cell.length_c   1.000
_cell.angle_alpha   90.00
_cell.angle_beta   90.00
_cell.angle_gamma   90.00
#
_symmetry.space_group_name_H-M   'P 1'
#
loop_
_entity.id
_entity.type
_entity.pdbx_description
1 polymer ?
#
loop_
_entity_poly.entity_id
_entity_poly.type
_entity_poly.pdbx_seq_one_letter_code
_entity_poly.pdbx_strand_id
1 'polypeptide(L)'
;MYLLFLLILLLPEISSLKVVSTSFGKLRGITEWSDETNLKHIFKKNKCPVIVYYHGGAFNLDSATMFPDKFILDRYVANDIVFAIPAFRLGVFGQLYFGPSNVLTENLLMFDAVKALDFVHHEIENFGGDTKRVTVMGHSSGGTLVDALGFSNLIDPDIKMFQQLIVLSAPGMFGFYEMVVENSFTFAEKLGVRTGRYLK
;
A
#
# COMPACT_ATOMS: atom_id res chain seq x y z
N MET A 1 0.74 -44.44 -27.18
CA MET A 1 0.28 -43.60 -26.05
C MET A 1 1.32 -43.64 -24.90
N TYR A 2 2.61 -43.38 -25.21
CA TYR A 2 3.72 -43.37 -24.22
C TYR A 2 4.80 -42.34 -24.59
N LEU A 3 4.43 -41.28 -25.32
CA LEU A 3 5.38 -40.24 -25.76
C LEU A 3 5.08 -38.84 -25.20
N LEU A 4 4.09 -38.71 -24.31
CA LEU A 4 3.69 -37.42 -23.73
C LEU A 4 4.17 -37.20 -22.27
N PHE A 5 4.63 -38.26 -21.59
CA PHE A 5 5.03 -38.17 -20.17
C PHE A 5 6.51 -37.86 -19.95
N LEU A 6 7.37 -37.99 -20.96
CA LEU A 6 8.80 -37.70 -20.83
C LEU A 6 9.20 -36.25 -21.14
N LEU A 7 8.31 -35.44 -21.74
CA LEU A 7 8.64 -34.07 -22.13
C LEU A 7 8.56 -33.06 -20.96
N ILE A 8 7.97 -33.46 -19.83
CA ILE A 8 7.87 -32.62 -18.62
C ILE A 8 9.21 -32.60 -17.84
N LEU A 9 10.12 -33.55 -18.10
CA LEU A 9 11.41 -33.67 -17.40
C LEU A 9 12.57 -32.89 -18.05
N LEU A 10 12.32 -32.19 -19.17
CA LEU A 10 13.32 -31.39 -19.89
C LEU A 10 13.03 -29.88 -19.88
N LEU A 11 11.99 -29.43 -19.17
CA LEU A 11 11.83 -28.02 -18.88
C LEU A 11 12.86 -27.65 -17.80
N PRO A 12 13.72 -26.64 -18.02
CA PRO A 12 14.57 -26.13 -16.95
C PRO A 12 13.66 -25.78 -15.76
N GLU A 13 14.05 -26.19 -14.56
CA GLU A 13 13.36 -25.77 -13.34
C GLU A 13 13.23 -24.24 -13.36
N ILE A 14 12.02 -23.73 -13.59
CA ILE A 14 11.73 -22.30 -13.56
C ILE A 14 12.00 -21.85 -12.13
N SER A 15 13.19 -21.31 -11.92
CA SER A 15 13.75 -20.91 -10.63
C SER A 15 13.26 -19.51 -10.21
N SER A 16 12.02 -19.12 -10.58
CA SER A 16 11.61 -17.71 -10.59
C SER A 16 10.75 -17.26 -9.40
N LEU A 17 10.55 -18.12 -8.40
CA LEU A 17 9.79 -17.76 -7.21
C LEU A 17 10.71 -17.63 -6.00
N LYS A 18 11.17 -16.40 -5.73
CA LYS A 18 11.91 -16.15 -4.48
C LYS A 18 10.92 -16.08 -3.33
N VAL A 19 11.11 -16.98 -2.36
CA VAL A 19 10.35 -16.95 -1.11
C VAL A 19 11.10 -16.11 -0.08
N VAL A 20 10.45 -15.07 0.41
CA VAL A 20 10.94 -14.23 1.51
C VAL A 20 10.13 -14.57 2.76
N SER A 21 10.82 -14.94 3.83
CA SER A 21 10.17 -15.14 5.14
C SER A 21 10.08 -13.80 5.87
N THR A 22 8.89 -13.41 6.28
CA THR A 22 8.61 -12.22 7.09
C THR A 22 7.98 -12.62 8.43
N SER A 23 7.88 -11.69 9.38
CA SER A 23 7.12 -11.90 10.62
C SER A 23 5.62 -12.15 10.36
N PHE A 24 5.12 -11.77 9.18
CA PHE A 24 3.74 -11.97 8.75
C PHE A 24 3.52 -13.26 7.95
N GLY A 25 4.57 -14.08 7.75
CA GLY A 25 4.50 -15.35 7.04
C GLY A 25 5.46 -15.42 5.85
N LYS A 26 5.24 -16.36 4.94
CA LYS A 26 6.09 -16.51 3.76
C LYS A 26 5.48 -15.77 2.58
N LEU A 27 6.18 -14.75 2.09
CA LEU A 27 5.81 -14.03 0.88
C LEU A 27 6.53 -14.65 -0.32
N ARG A 28 5.75 -15.03 -1.32
CA ARG A 28 6.26 -15.53 -2.60
C ARG A 28 6.32 -14.34 -3.57
N GLY A 29 7.52 -13.88 -3.87
CA GLY A 29 7.74 -12.86 -4.89
C GLY A 29 7.89 -13.52 -6.25
N ILE A 30 7.23 -12.97 -7.27
CA ILE A 30 7.54 -13.25 -8.66
C ILE A 30 8.80 -12.45 -8.99
N THR A 31 9.88 -13.11 -9.35
CA THR A 31 11.04 -12.47 -9.94
C THR A 31 11.12 -12.90 -11.40
N GLU A 32 10.33 -12.29 -12.30
CA GLU A 32 10.74 -12.05 -13.70
C GLU A 32 9.66 -11.39 -14.58
N TRP A 33 10.12 -10.49 -15.46
CA TRP A 33 9.70 -10.49 -16.86
C TRP A 33 10.96 -10.66 -17.74
N SER A 34 10.98 -11.70 -18.58
CA SER A 34 12.04 -12.10 -19.52
C SER A 34 11.59 -11.69 -20.94
N ASP A 35 12.47 -11.23 -21.85
CA ASP A 35 13.41 -12.09 -22.58
C ASP A 35 14.86 -11.57 -22.67
N GLU A 36 15.76 -12.35 -22.07
CA GLU A 36 17.22 -12.42 -22.29
C GLU A 36 18.17 -11.35 -21.72
N THR A 37 17.72 -10.27 -21.05
CA THR A 37 18.65 -9.28 -20.42
C THR A 37 18.40 -8.90 -18.95
N ASN A 38 17.41 -9.52 -18.29
CA ASN A 38 16.89 -9.06 -17.00
C ASN A 38 17.44 -9.73 -15.72
N LEU A 39 18.60 -10.40 -15.77
CA LEU A 39 19.31 -10.89 -14.56
C LEU A 39 19.73 -9.78 -13.56
N LYS A 40 19.36 -8.51 -13.79
CA LYS A 40 19.76 -7.34 -12.99
C LYS A 40 18.87 -7.03 -11.78
N HIS A 41 17.65 -7.57 -11.69
CA HIS A 41 16.69 -7.21 -10.64
C HIS A 41 16.53 -8.29 -9.57
N ILE A 42 17.65 -8.86 -9.14
CA ILE A 42 17.71 -9.77 -8.00
C ILE A 42 17.73 -8.91 -6.72
N PHE A 43 17.00 -9.33 -5.68
CA PHE A 43 17.14 -8.73 -4.35
C PHE A 43 18.61 -8.71 -3.92
N LYS A 44 19.23 -7.54 -4.01
CA LYS A 44 20.55 -7.30 -3.45
C LYS A 44 20.38 -7.00 -1.98
N LYS A 45 21.26 -7.54 -1.14
CA LYS A 45 21.43 -7.06 0.23
C LYS A 45 22.21 -5.74 0.22
N ASN A 46 21.63 -4.75 -0.44
CA ASN A 46 22.08 -3.37 -0.42
C ASN A 46 21.07 -2.61 0.41
N LYS A 47 21.50 -1.66 1.24
CA LYS A 47 20.59 -0.83 2.02
C LYS A 47 19.93 0.20 1.12
N CYS A 48 19.07 -0.18 0.17
CA CYS A 48 18.51 0.71 -0.84
C CYS A 48 17.53 1.73 -0.23
N PRO A 49 17.39 2.96 -0.79
CA PRO A 49 16.32 3.85 -0.40
C PRO A 49 14.97 3.20 -0.69
N VAL A 50 13.98 3.49 0.16
CA VAL A 50 12.64 2.93 0.05
C VAL A 50 11.67 4.07 -0.24
N ILE A 51 10.82 3.89 -1.24
CA ILE A 51 9.64 4.73 -1.45
C ILE A 51 8.40 3.90 -1.13
N VAL A 52 7.57 4.38 -0.22
CA VAL A 52 6.23 3.84 0.05
C VAL A 52 5.22 4.78 -0.61
N TYR A 53 4.59 4.31 -1.67
CA TYR A 53 3.70 5.12 -2.49
C TYR A 53 2.23 4.86 -2.19
N TYR A 54 1.48 5.90 -1.83
CA TYR A 54 0.03 5.87 -1.66
C TYR A 54 -0.67 6.46 -2.89
N HIS A 55 -1.54 5.67 -3.51
CA HIS A 55 -2.24 6.07 -4.72
C HIS A 55 -3.32 7.12 -4.49
N GLY A 56 -3.71 7.77 -5.59
CA GLY A 56 -4.81 8.74 -5.65
C GLY A 56 -6.19 8.06 -5.70
N GLY A 57 -7.12 8.66 -6.44
CA GLY A 57 -8.45 8.08 -6.66
C GLY A 57 -9.53 8.56 -5.68
N ALA A 58 -9.33 9.72 -5.05
CA ALA A 58 -10.29 10.33 -4.12
C ALA A 58 -10.73 9.37 -2.99
N PHE A 59 -9.84 8.45 -2.59
CA PHE A 59 -10.10 7.35 -1.64
C PHE A 59 -11.23 6.39 -2.05
N ASN A 60 -11.68 6.41 -3.30
CA ASN A 60 -12.75 5.58 -3.83
C ASN A 60 -12.31 4.68 -5.00
N LEU A 61 -11.19 5.04 -5.66
CA LEU A 61 -10.71 4.43 -6.89
C LEU A 61 -9.21 4.12 -6.79
N ASP A 62 -8.66 3.55 -7.87
CA ASP A 62 -7.28 3.07 -8.02
C ASP A 62 -6.95 1.87 -7.13
N SER A 63 -5.69 1.42 -7.18
CA SER A 63 -5.22 0.24 -6.45
C SER A 63 -3.70 0.19 -6.37
N ALA A 64 -3.18 -0.75 -5.59
CA ALA A 64 -1.75 -1.04 -5.53
C ALA A 64 -1.14 -1.53 -6.85
N THR A 65 -1.96 -1.95 -7.83
CA THR A 65 -1.53 -2.45 -9.14
C THR A 65 -1.86 -1.48 -10.28
N MET A 66 -2.03 -0.18 -9.98
CA MET A 66 -2.42 0.84 -10.97
C MET A 66 -1.34 1.12 -12.03
N PHE A 67 -0.07 0.86 -11.73
CA PHE A 67 1.04 1.07 -12.65
C PHE A 67 1.47 -0.24 -13.31
N PRO A 68 1.81 -0.22 -14.61
CA PRO A 68 2.51 -1.35 -15.22
C PRO A 68 3.85 -1.60 -14.54
N ASP A 69 4.21 -2.85 -14.27
CA ASP A 69 5.47 -3.20 -13.59
C ASP A 69 6.69 -2.59 -14.28
N LYS A 70 6.70 -2.56 -15.63
CA LYS A 70 7.77 -1.93 -16.40
C LYS A 70 7.99 -0.46 -16.06
N PHE A 71 6.91 0.28 -15.80
CA PHE A 71 7.01 1.69 -15.40
C PHE A 71 7.78 1.84 -14.08
N ILE A 72 7.49 0.97 -13.11
CA ILE A 72 8.13 0.95 -11.79
C ILE A 72 9.59 0.52 -11.92
N LEU A 73 9.85 -0.55 -12.68
CA LEU A 73 11.18 -1.11 -12.89
C LEU A 73 12.14 -0.09 -13.52
N ASP A 74 11.73 0.53 -14.63
CA ASP A 74 12.58 1.44 -15.41
C ASP A 74 12.91 2.74 -14.64
N ARG A 75 12.04 3.20 -13.74
CA ARG A 75 12.17 4.49 -13.04
C ARG A 75 12.79 4.38 -11.66
N TYR A 76 12.42 3.35 -10.91
CA TYR A 76 12.82 3.23 -9.51
C TYR A 76 13.80 2.09 -9.30
N VAL A 77 13.42 0.86 -9.68
CA VAL A 77 14.23 -0.34 -9.37
C VAL A 77 15.56 -0.33 -10.13
N ALA A 78 15.59 0.17 -11.37
CA ALA A 78 16.83 0.35 -12.14
C ALA A 78 17.83 1.34 -11.51
N ASN A 79 17.36 2.20 -10.60
CA ASN A 79 18.16 3.16 -9.83
C ASN A 79 18.41 2.67 -8.39
N ASP A 80 18.31 1.36 -8.13
CA ASP A 80 18.49 0.75 -6.81
C ASP A 80 17.53 1.34 -5.75
N ILE A 81 16.28 1.64 -6.11
CA ILE A 81 15.21 2.06 -5.19
C ILE A 81 14.21 0.93 -5.00
N VAL A 82 13.89 0.62 -3.74
CA VAL A 82 12.78 -0.27 -3.40
C VAL A 82 11.49 0.54 -3.43
N PHE A 83 10.55 0.17 -4.31
CA PHE A 83 9.28 0.87 -4.48
C PHE A 83 8.13 -0.02 -3.99
N ALA A 84 7.50 0.35 -2.89
CA ALA A 84 6.40 -0.38 -2.28
C ALA A 84 5.08 0.40 -2.48
N ILE A 85 4.04 -0.29 -2.96
CA ILE A 85 2.71 0.29 -3.14
C ILE A 85 1.73 -0.49 -2.25
N PRO A 86 1.32 0.05 -1.09
CA PRO A 86 0.35 -0.62 -0.23
C PRO A 86 -1.05 -0.60 -0.84
N ALA A 87 -1.80 -1.67 -0.61
CA ALA A 87 -3.25 -1.64 -0.74
C ALA A 87 -3.86 -1.13 0.58
N PHE A 88 -4.87 -0.26 0.49
CA PHE A 88 -5.64 0.22 1.63
C PHE A 88 -7.13 0.22 1.26
N ARG A 89 -8.00 0.16 2.27
CA ARG A 89 -9.46 0.16 2.04
C ARG A 89 -9.93 1.47 1.42
N LEU A 90 -10.93 1.36 0.55
CA LEU A 90 -11.51 2.48 -0.20
C LEU A 90 -13.00 2.64 0.10
N GLY A 91 -13.54 3.81 -0.20
CA GLY A 91 -14.95 4.17 -0.07
C GLY A 91 -15.49 3.88 1.33
N VAL A 92 -16.70 3.30 1.39
CA VAL A 92 -17.38 2.97 2.64
C VAL A 92 -16.61 1.98 3.51
N PHE A 93 -15.70 1.17 2.96
CA PHE A 93 -14.90 0.25 3.75
C PHE A 93 -13.71 0.94 4.45
N GLY A 94 -13.30 2.12 3.96
CA GLY A 94 -12.18 2.89 4.49
C GLY A 94 -12.57 4.14 5.27
N GLN A 95 -13.74 4.73 4.96
CA GLN A 95 -14.11 6.10 5.38
C GLN A 95 -15.49 6.23 6.02
N LEU A 96 -16.20 5.13 6.31
CA LEU A 96 -17.50 5.22 6.96
C LEU A 96 -17.38 5.84 8.36
N TYR A 97 -18.20 6.86 8.62
CA TYR A 97 -18.14 7.60 9.87
C TYR A 97 -19.48 8.27 10.19
N PHE A 98 -20.05 7.98 11.37
CA PHE A 98 -21.37 8.49 11.80
C PHE A 98 -21.30 9.58 12.87
N GLY A 99 -20.15 10.24 13.02
CA GLY A 99 -19.88 11.16 14.11
C GLY A 99 -19.28 10.45 15.33
N PRO A 100 -18.83 11.21 16.35
CA PRO A 100 -18.15 10.67 17.52
C PRO A 100 -19.07 9.70 18.23
N SER A 101 -18.82 8.43 18.01
CA SER A 101 -19.55 7.35 18.63
C SER A 101 -18.58 6.20 18.82
N ASN A 102 -18.54 5.61 20.01
CA ASN A 102 -17.65 4.47 20.27
C ASN A 102 -18.19 3.16 19.68
N VAL A 103 -19.02 3.25 18.64
CA VAL A 103 -19.77 2.12 18.08
C VAL A 103 -19.02 1.48 16.90
N LEU A 104 -18.29 2.29 16.13
CA LEU A 104 -17.56 1.82 14.95
C LEU A 104 -16.13 2.35 14.99
N THR A 105 -15.19 1.54 14.49
CA THR A 105 -13.83 2.01 14.24
C THR A 105 -13.82 2.87 12.99
N GLU A 106 -13.19 4.04 13.09
CA GLU A 106 -13.23 5.11 12.09
C GLU A 106 -11.87 5.24 11.40
N ASN A 107 -11.79 6.00 10.31
CA ASN A 107 -10.53 6.26 9.58
C ASN A 107 -9.75 4.98 9.24
N LEU A 108 -10.46 3.92 8.88
CA LEU A 108 -9.91 2.60 8.63
C LEU A 108 -8.81 2.59 7.57
N LEU A 109 -8.93 3.41 6.53
CA LEU A 109 -7.87 3.55 5.52
C LEU A 109 -6.57 4.14 6.08
N MET A 110 -6.64 4.99 7.11
CA MET A 110 -5.47 5.56 7.76
C MET A 110 -4.76 4.48 8.57
N PHE A 111 -5.53 3.65 9.28
CA PHE A 111 -4.98 2.50 9.98
C PHE A 111 -4.33 1.49 9.02
N ASP A 112 -4.90 1.27 7.83
CA ASP A 112 -4.28 0.44 6.80
C ASP A 112 -2.93 1.02 6.36
N ALA A 113 -2.86 2.34 6.14
CA ALA A 113 -1.63 3.02 5.79
C ALA A 113 -0.56 2.92 6.90
N VAL A 114 -0.94 3.15 8.15
CA VAL A 114 -0.03 2.97 9.30
C VAL A 114 0.45 1.53 9.38
N LYS A 115 -0.43 0.54 9.13
CA LYS A 115 -0.03 -0.87 9.11
C LYS A 115 0.84 -1.25 7.93
N ALA A 116 0.70 -0.60 6.79
CA ALA A 116 1.65 -0.75 5.69
C ALA A 116 3.04 -0.21 6.06
N LEU A 117 3.11 0.93 6.76
CA LEU A 117 4.38 1.46 7.27
C LEU A 117 5.00 0.55 8.34
N ASP A 118 4.18 -0.01 9.22
CA ASP A 118 4.59 -1.01 10.20
C ASP A 118 5.23 -2.23 9.51
N PHE A 119 4.60 -2.74 8.44
CA PHE A 119 5.17 -3.81 7.62
C PHE A 119 6.51 -3.39 6.99
N VAL A 120 6.58 -2.22 6.35
CA VAL A 120 7.81 -1.73 5.71
C VAL A 120 8.93 -1.60 6.76
N HIS A 121 8.64 -1.04 7.92
CA HIS A 121 9.63 -0.85 8.98
C HIS A 121 10.22 -2.18 9.47
N HIS A 122 9.41 -3.23 9.59
CA HIS A 122 9.87 -4.53 10.09
C HIS A 122 10.50 -5.41 9.01
N GLU A 123 10.07 -5.26 7.75
CA GLU A 123 10.32 -6.28 6.74
C GLU A 123 11.13 -5.79 5.54
N ILE A 124 11.23 -4.49 5.28
CA ILE A 124 11.78 -4.02 3.99
C ILE A 124 13.25 -4.39 3.80
N GLU A 125 14.01 -4.63 4.87
CA GLU A 125 15.38 -5.14 4.78
C GLU A 125 15.47 -6.52 4.11
N ASN A 126 14.44 -7.36 4.29
CA ASN A 126 14.33 -8.66 3.62
C ASN A 126 14.19 -8.53 2.09
N PHE A 127 13.77 -7.35 1.63
CA PHE A 127 13.63 -6.97 0.22
C PHE A 127 14.77 -6.06 -0.26
N GLY A 128 15.82 -5.85 0.54
CA GLY A 128 16.94 -4.98 0.21
C GLY A 128 16.67 -3.49 0.43
N GLY A 129 15.67 -3.13 1.22
CA GLY A 129 15.45 -1.75 1.64
C GLY A 129 16.28 -1.36 2.87
N ASP A 130 16.41 -0.06 3.10
CA ASP A 130 16.94 0.53 4.32
C ASP A 130 15.81 1.18 5.12
N THR A 131 15.53 0.66 6.31
CA THR A 131 14.52 1.18 7.24
C THR A 131 14.80 2.61 7.70
N LYS A 132 16.04 3.09 7.53
CA LYS A 132 16.46 4.46 7.87
C LYS A 132 16.42 5.43 6.69
N ARG A 133 16.01 4.97 5.50
CA ARG A 133 15.91 5.77 4.27
C ARG A 133 14.58 5.55 3.55
N VAL A 134 13.49 5.69 4.30
CA VAL A 134 12.12 5.55 3.84
C VAL A 134 11.52 6.92 3.55
N THR A 135 11.07 7.10 2.32
CA THR A 135 10.28 8.24 1.86
C THR A 135 8.84 7.78 1.64
N VAL A 136 7.89 8.46 2.27
CA VAL A 136 6.47 8.30 1.94
C VAL A 136 6.08 9.29 0.86
N MET A 137 5.42 8.79 -0.17
CA MET A 137 5.09 9.55 -1.38
C MET A 137 3.62 9.34 -1.73
N GLY A 138 2.92 10.39 -2.11
CA GLY A 138 1.50 10.28 -2.46
C GLY A 138 1.08 11.27 -3.53
N HIS A 139 0.12 10.87 -4.36
CA HIS A 139 -0.49 11.71 -5.40
C HIS A 139 -1.98 11.92 -5.15
N SER A 140 -2.48 13.15 -5.38
CA SER A 140 -3.90 13.49 -5.19
C SER A 140 -4.35 13.13 -3.77
N SER A 141 -5.43 12.36 -3.58
CA SER A 141 -5.87 11.88 -2.27
C SER A 141 -4.79 11.09 -1.51
N GLY A 142 -3.93 10.35 -2.22
CA GLY A 142 -2.77 9.70 -1.61
C GLY A 142 -1.76 10.71 -1.06
N GLY A 143 -1.64 11.88 -1.71
CA GLY A 143 -0.86 13.00 -1.20
C GLY A 143 -1.45 13.56 0.10
N THR A 144 -2.77 13.73 0.17
CA THR A 144 -3.47 14.13 1.40
C THR A 144 -3.25 13.13 2.53
N LEU A 145 -3.26 11.82 2.22
CA LEU A 145 -2.96 10.76 3.17
C LEU A 145 -1.53 10.84 3.70
N VAL A 146 -0.56 11.02 2.81
CA VAL A 146 0.86 11.18 3.19
C VAL A 146 1.08 12.43 4.03
N ASP A 147 0.44 13.54 3.67
CA ASP A 147 0.48 14.78 4.45
C ASP A 147 -0.07 14.54 5.87
N ALA A 148 -1.24 13.90 5.99
CA ALA A 148 -1.82 13.57 7.29
C ALA A 148 -0.95 12.60 8.12
N LEU A 149 -0.28 11.62 7.50
CA LEU A 149 0.67 10.74 8.22
C LEU A 149 1.82 11.54 8.83
N GLY A 150 2.29 12.59 8.16
CA GLY A 150 3.35 13.47 8.66
C GLY A 150 2.99 14.23 9.94
N PHE A 151 1.70 14.44 10.22
CA PHE A 151 1.20 15.16 11.39
C PHE A 151 0.39 14.29 12.36
N SER A 152 0.23 13.00 12.06
CA SER A 152 -0.64 12.10 12.83
C SER A 152 0.05 11.59 14.08
N ASN A 153 -0.67 11.63 15.21
CA ASN A 153 -0.24 10.99 16.47
C ASN A 153 -0.23 9.45 16.38
N LEU A 154 -0.72 8.86 15.29
CA LEU A 154 -0.59 7.42 15.03
C LEU A 154 0.84 7.02 14.63
N ILE A 155 1.65 7.99 14.19
CA ILE A 155 3.06 7.77 13.85
C ILE A 155 3.90 8.18 15.06
N ASP A 156 4.53 7.19 15.69
CA ASP A 156 5.47 7.43 16.78
C ASP A 156 6.76 8.06 16.21
N PRO A 157 7.10 9.31 16.59
CA PRO A 157 8.30 9.97 16.10
C PRO A 157 9.60 9.31 16.57
N ASP A 158 9.58 8.51 17.64
CA ASP A 158 10.75 7.79 18.15
C ASP A 158 11.04 6.51 17.34
N ILE A 159 10.00 5.88 16.79
CA ILE A 159 10.14 4.71 15.89
C ILE A 159 10.72 5.13 14.53
N LYS A 160 10.43 6.37 14.09
CA LYS A 160 10.89 6.92 12.80
C LYS A 160 10.56 5.99 11.63
N MET A 161 9.28 5.63 11.49
CA MET A 161 8.79 4.76 10.42
C MET A 161 9.10 5.28 9.00
N PHE A 162 9.31 6.59 8.85
CA PHE A 162 9.83 7.23 7.64
C PHE A 162 10.62 8.50 7.97
N GLN A 163 11.37 9.03 7.01
CA GLN A 163 12.23 10.20 7.19
C GLN A 163 11.89 11.36 6.26
N GLN A 164 11.18 11.10 5.17
CA GLN A 164 10.91 12.10 4.12
C GLN A 164 9.49 11.96 3.58
N LEU A 165 8.92 13.07 3.14
CA LEU A 165 7.58 13.18 2.58
C LEU A 165 7.65 13.79 1.17
N ILE A 166 6.93 13.22 0.21
CA ILE A 166 6.70 13.81 -1.11
C ILE A 166 5.18 13.86 -1.34
N VAL A 167 4.63 15.08 -1.28
CA VAL A 167 3.19 15.33 -1.43
C VAL A 167 2.94 15.93 -2.82
N LEU A 168 2.31 15.15 -3.71
CA LEU A 168 2.05 15.55 -5.10
C LEU A 168 0.59 15.89 -5.33
N SER A 169 0.30 17.14 -5.67
CA SER A 169 -1.05 17.61 -6.05
C SER A 169 -2.13 17.21 -5.05
N ALA A 170 -1.81 17.26 -3.74
CA ALA A 170 -2.77 16.90 -2.70
C ALA A 170 -3.89 17.95 -2.60
N PRO A 171 -5.16 17.55 -2.59
CA PRO A 171 -6.21 18.43 -2.10
C PRO A 171 -5.96 18.71 -0.62
N GLY A 172 -6.13 19.97 -0.20
CA GLY A 172 -5.75 20.43 1.13
C GLY A 172 -6.60 19.89 2.30
N MET A 173 -7.56 18.98 2.07
CA MET A 173 -8.46 18.45 3.10
C MET A 173 -8.97 17.04 2.77
N PHE A 174 -9.22 16.23 3.80
CA PHE A 174 -9.89 14.91 3.74
C PHE A 174 -11.42 15.00 3.46
N GLY A 175 -11.93 16.20 3.20
CA GLY A 175 -13.36 16.52 3.17
C GLY A 175 -13.82 17.22 4.46
N PHE A 176 -14.98 17.87 4.39
CA PHE A 176 -15.59 18.48 5.57
C PHE A 176 -16.23 17.39 6.43
N TYR A 177 -15.96 17.46 7.73
CA TYR A 177 -16.43 16.51 8.74
C TYR A 177 -17.95 16.24 8.63
N GLU A 178 -18.74 17.31 8.50
CA GLU A 178 -20.20 17.26 8.42
C GLU A 178 -20.67 16.49 7.18
N MET A 179 -19.96 16.67 6.07
CA MET A 179 -20.28 16.01 4.81
C MET A 179 -19.99 14.50 4.87
N VAL A 180 -18.91 14.09 5.56
CA VAL A 180 -18.60 12.67 5.74
C VAL A 180 -19.67 11.98 6.57
N VAL A 181 -20.15 12.64 7.63
CA VAL A 181 -21.23 12.14 8.48
C VAL A 181 -22.54 12.04 7.70
N GLU A 182 -22.95 13.10 7.00
CA GLU A 182 -24.17 13.14 6.19
C GLU A 182 -24.16 12.06 5.09
N ASN A 183 -23.04 11.90 4.39
CA ASN A 183 -22.88 10.87 3.36
C ASN A 183 -22.98 9.46 3.94
N SER A 184 -22.43 9.22 5.14
CA SER A 184 -22.50 7.92 5.80
C SER A 184 -23.93 7.57 6.22
N PHE A 185 -24.69 8.53 6.77
CA PHE A 185 -26.11 8.34 7.07
C PHE A 185 -26.94 8.12 5.81
N THR A 186 -26.71 8.92 4.76
CA THR A 186 -27.39 8.76 3.46
C THR A 186 -27.12 7.39 2.85
N PHE A 187 -25.89 6.89 2.95
CA PHE A 187 -25.53 5.54 2.52
C PHE A 187 -26.30 4.46 3.30
N ALA A 188 -26.34 4.56 4.63
CA ALA A 188 -27.08 3.63 5.48
C ALA A 188 -28.58 3.62 5.18
N GLU A 189 -29.20 4.79 4.99
CA GLU A 189 -30.62 4.92 4.63
C GLU A 189 -30.93 4.27 3.28
N LYS A 190 -30.06 4.44 2.28
CA LYS A 190 -30.19 3.78 0.97
C LYS A 190 -30.11 2.25 1.05
N LEU A 191 -29.45 1.71 2.08
CA LEU A 191 -29.42 0.27 2.37
C LEU A 191 -30.64 -0.21 3.18
N GLY A 192 -31.59 0.67 3.48
CA GLY A 192 -32.77 0.36 4.30
C GLY A 192 -32.49 0.30 5.80
N VAL A 193 -31.31 0.74 6.25
CA VAL A 193 -31.00 0.87 7.68
C VAL A 193 -31.79 2.06 8.21
N ARG A 194 -32.81 1.78 9.02
CA ARG A 194 -33.58 2.82 9.71
C ARG A 194 -32.88 3.15 11.02
N THR A 195 -32.37 4.37 11.14
CA THR A 195 -31.87 4.88 12.42
C THR A 195 -33.05 4.96 13.40
N GLY A 196 -32.99 4.18 14.48
CA GLY A 196 -33.90 4.39 15.62
C GLY A 196 -33.68 5.81 16.18
N ARG A 197 -34.67 6.36 16.90
CA ARG A 197 -34.68 7.72 17.49
C ARG A 197 -33.56 8.05 18.51
N TYR A 198 -32.41 7.38 18.47
CA TYR A 198 -31.39 7.41 19.51
C TYR A 198 -30.04 7.98 19.06
N LEU A 199 -30.00 8.80 18.01
CA LEU A 199 -28.76 9.48 17.57
C LEU A 199 -29.05 10.92 17.09
N LYS A 200 -29.83 11.68 17.87
CA LYS A 200 -29.82 13.15 17.85
C LYS A 200 -29.45 13.65 19.24
#